data_AF-A0A9X0D4M1-F1
#
_entry.id   AF-A0A9X0D4M1-F1
#
_cell.length_a   1.000
_cell.length_b   1.000
_cell.length_c   1.000
_cell.angle_alpha   90.00
_cell.angle_beta   90.00
_cell.angle_gamma   90.00
#
_symmetry.space_group_name_H-M   'P 1'
#
loop_
_entity.id
_entity.type
_entity.pdbx_description
1 polymer ?
#
loop_
_entity_poly.entity_id
_entity_poly.type
_entity_poly.pdbx_seq_one_letter_code
_entity_poly.pdbx_strand_id
1 'polypeptide(L)'
;MFAHLVKAIDSINRSKLQRDKERDISEKIALGLASAPPSQEAMFDQRLFNQSKGLDSGYGGDDDVYNVYDKAWRKEGSTANAIYRPTKNVDRDVYGDDLEKLVQTNRFQPDKEFAGTDRGQRRDGPVQFEKEKRTLLVWTSFLQRLKRARDH
;
A
#
# COMPACT_ATOMS: atom_id res chain seq x y z
N MET A 1 -45.73 -40.21 -44.46
CA MET A 1 -44.28 -40.46 -44.24
C MET A 1 -43.62 -39.38 -43.39
N PHE A 2 -43.68 -38.08 -43.74
CA PHE A 2 -43.04 -36.99 -42.98
C PHE A 2 -43.51 -36.83 -41.52
N ALA A 3 -44.82 -36.92 -41.25
CA ALA A 3 -45.34 -36.79 -39.89
C ALA A 3 -44.83 -37.87 -38.91
N HIS A 4 -44.57 -39.09 -39.42
CA HIS A 4 -44.03 -40.19 -38.63
C HIS A 4 -42.54 -39.97 -38.30
N LEU A 5 -41.79 -39.34 -39.22
CA LEU A 5 -40.38 -39.02 -39.05
C LEU A 5 -40.18 -37.90 -38.00
N VAL A 6 -41.01 -36.84 -38.06
CA VAL A 6 -40.97 -35.74 -37.07
C VAL A 6 -41.28 -36.25 -35.67
N LYS A 7 -42.31 -37.09 -35.53
CA LYS A 7 -42.69 -37.71 -34.24
C LYS A 7 -41.59 -38.63 -33.68
N ALA A 8 -40.82 -39.28 -34.55
CA ALA A 8 -39.66 -40.07 -34.16
C ALA A 8 -38.48 -39.20 -33.70
N ILE A 9 -38.22 -38.06 -34.35
CA ILE A 9 -37.18 -37.11 -33.94
C ILE A 9 -37.51 -36.51 -32.57
N ASP A 10 -38.77 -36.13 -32.34
CA ASP A 10 -39.22 -35.61 -31.05
C ASP A 10 -39.11 -36.64 -29.91
N SER A 11 -39.39 -37.92 -30.19
CA SER A 11 -39.23 -38.98 -29.18
C SER A 11 -37.76 -39.21 -28.85
N ILE A 12 -36.86 -39.14 -29.83
CA ILE A 12 -35.41 -39.24 -29.63
C ILE A 12 -34.90 -38.07 -28.82
N ASN A 13 -35.32 -36.83 -29.13
CA ASN A 13 -34.92 -35.64 -28.38
C ASN A 13 -35.41 -35.70 -26.92
N ARG A 14 -36.64 -36.17 -26.70
CA ARG A 14 -37.19 -36.38 -25.35
C ARG A 14 -36.39 -37.44 -24.57
N SER A 15 -36.01 -38.55 -25.21
CA SER A 15 -35.18 -39.61 -24.63
C SER A 15 -33.77 -39.13 -24.27
N LYS A 16 -33.14 -38.32 -25.12
CA LYS A 16 -31.81 -37.73 -24.84
C LYS A 16 -31.88 -36.79 -23.65
N LEU A 17 -32.88 -35.91 -23.61
CA LEU A 17 -33.08 -34.93 -22.54
C LEU A 17 -33.38 -35.59 -21.19
N GLN A 18 -34.05 -36.74 -21.20
CA GLN A 18 -34.28 -37.53 -19.99
C GLN A 18 -33.02 -38.26 -19.52
N ARG A 19 -32.25 -38.86 -20.44
CA ARG A 19 -30.93 -39.43 -20.12
C ARG A 19 -29.99 -38.38 -19.54
N ASP A 20 -29.96 -37.17 -20.09
CA ASP A 20 -29.13 -36.08 -19.59
C ASP A 20 -29.51 -35.62 -18.18
N LYS A 21 -30.79 -35.73 -17.80
CA LYS A 21 -31.25 -35.48 -16.43
C LYS A 21 -30.76 -36.54 -15.44
N GLU A 22 -30.72 -37.79 -15.85
CA GLU A 22 -30.36 -38.95 -15.02
C GLU A 22 -28.84 -39.18 -14.89
N ARG A 23 -27.98 -38.53 -15.70
CA ARG A 23 -26.51 -38.66 -15.59
C ARG A 23 -25.99 -38.27 -14.20
N ASP A 24 -24.99 -38.99 -13.73
CA ASP A 24 -24.28 -38.69 -12.49
C ASP A 24 -23.56 -37.32 -12.55
N ILE A 25 -23.35 -36.70 -11.39
CA ILE A 25 -22.75 -35.36 -11.27
C ILE A 25 -21.33 -35.34 -11.85
N SER A 26 -20.55 -36.39 -11.61
CA SER A 26 -19.19 -36.55 -12.16
C SER A 26 -19.19 -36.65 -13.69
N GLU A 27 -20.14 -37.38 -14.29
CA GLU A 27 -20.29 -37.48 -15.74
C GLU A 27 -20.77 -36.16 -16.34
N LYS A 28 -21.70 -35.47 -15.69
CA LYS A 28 -22.14 -34.12 -16.09
C LYS A 28 -20.99 -33.12 -16.08
N ILE A 29 -20.08 -33.21 -15.12
CA ILE A 29 -18.85 -32.40 -15.05
C ILE A 29 -17.89 -32.79 -16.18
N ALA A 30 -17.63 -34.09 -16.37
CA ALA A 30 -16.73 -34.59 -17.42
C ALA A 30 -17.21 -34.24 -18.84
N LEU A 31 -18.52 -34.16 -19.04
CA LEU A 31 -19.16 -33.80 -20.31
C LEU A 31 -19.41 -32.29 -20.47
N GLY A 32 -19.06 -31.46 -19.49
CA GLY A 32 -19.30 -30.01 -19.53
C GLY A 32 -20.79 -29.61 -19.55
N LEU A 33 -21.70 -30.56 -19.25
CA LEU A 33 -23.15 -30.34 -19.18
C LEU A 33 -23.57 -29.70 -17.85
N ALA A 34 -22.74 -29.85 -16.81
CA ALA A 34 -22.82 -29.02 -15.62
C ALA A 34 -22.36 -27.60 -15.99
N SER A 35 -23.25 -26.83 -16.62
CA SER A 35 -23.09 -25.39 -16.67
C SER A 35 -23.22 -24.89 -15.23
N ALA A 36 -22.12 -24.90 -14.49
CA ALA A 36 -21.95 -23.85 -13.50
C ALA A 36 -22.18 -22.53 -14.28
N PRO A 37 -23.01 -21.59 -13.78
CA PRO A 37 -23.02 -20.27 -14.37
C PRO A 37 -21.55 -19.83 -14.45
N PRO A 38 -21.08 -19.28 -15.58
CA PRO A 38 -19.70 -18.86 -15.70
C PRO A 38 -19.44 -17.91 -14.53
N SER A 39 -18.78 -18.39 -13.49
CA SER A 39 -18.47 -17.56 -12.33
C SER A 39 -17.46 -16.57 -12.86
N GLN A 40 -17.90 -15.34 -13.10
CA GLN A 40 -17.02 -14.28 -13.60
C GLN A 40 -15.78 -14.11 -12.70
N GLU A 41 -15.88 -14.53 -11.44
CA GLU A 41 -14.78 -14.59 -10.46
C GLU A 41 -13.59 -15.47 -10.85
N ALA A 42 -13.78 -16.56 -11.61
CA ALA A 42 -12.66 -17.41 -12.05
C ALA A 42 -11.93 -16.84 -13.28
N MET A 43 -12.47 -15.80 -13.91
CA MET A 43 -11.93 -15.21 -15.14
C MET A 43 -10.96 -14.05 -14.86
N PHE A 44 -10.94 -13.53 -13.63
CA PHE A 44 -10.12 -12.37 -13.25
C PHE A 44 -9.30 -12.65 -11.98
N ASP A 45 -8.07 -12.11 -11.93
CA ASP A 45 -7.23 -12.15 -10.74
C ASP A 45 -7.78 -11.18 -9.68
N GLN A 46 -8.07 -11.70 -8.48
CA GLN A 46 -8.61 -10.93 -7.34
C GLN A 46 -7.77 -9.70 -6.97
N ARG A 47 -6.45 -9.74 -7.19
CA ARG A 47 -5.54 -8.62 -6.89
C ARG A 47 -5.77 -7.41 -7.80
N LEU A 48 -6.44 -7.60 -8.93
CA LEU A 48 -6.79 -6.50 -9.83
C LEU A 48 -7.90 -5.63 -9.24
N PHE A 49 -8.86 -6.23 -8.51
CA PHE A 49 -9.96 -5.49 -7.88
C PHE A 49 -9.55 -4.73 -6.62
N ASN A 50 -8.40 -5.08 -6.03
CA ASN A 50 -7.82 -4.38 -4.89
C ASN A 50 -7.05 -3.10 -5.30
N GLN A 51 -7.12 -2.68 -6.56
CA GLN A 51 -6.47 -1.46 -7.04
C GLN A 51 -7.46 -0.30 -7.10
N SER A 52 -7.33 0.67 -6.19
CA SER A 52 -8.15 1.90 -6.15
C SER A 52 -7.87 2.90 -7.30
N LYS A 53 -7.06 2.53 -8.30
CA LYS A 53 -6.57 3.44 -9.36
C LYS A 53 -7.69 4.00 -10.25
N GLY A 54 -8.84 3.33 -10.33
CA GLY A 54 -9.93 3.74 -11.22
C GLY A 54 -10.73 4.97 -10.78
N LEU A 55 -10.57 5.43 -9.53
CA LEU A 55 -11.32 6.58 -9.00
C LEU A 55 -10.54 7.91 -9.07
N ASP A 56 -9.22 7.85 -9.24
CA ASP A 56 -8.32 9.01 -9.15
C ASP A 56 -8.02 9.63 -10.53
N SER A 57 -8.00 8.81 -11.58
CA SER A 57 -7.73 9.23 -12.95
C SER A 57 -9.04 9.53 -13.71
N GLY A 58 -9.59 10.72 -13.54
CA GLY A 58 -10.72 11.17 -14.38
C GLY A 58 -11.66 12.23 -13.80
N TYR A 59 -11.50 12.64 -12.54
CA TYR A 59 -12.37 13.63 -11.88
C TYR A 59 -11.88 15.10 -11.98
N GLY A 60 -10.80 15.38 -12.71
CA GLY A 60 -10.30 16.74 -12.94
C GLY A 60 -10.74 17.25 -14.31
N GLY A 61 -11.66 18.22 -14.34
CA GLY A 61 -12.09 18.89 -15.57
C GLY A 61 -10.90 19.47 -16.33
N ASP A 62 -10.98 19.33 -17.66
CA ASP A 62 -9.94 19.44 -18.69
C ASP A 62 -9.19 20.80 -18.78
N ASP A 63 -9.54 21.81 -17.97
CA ASP A 63 -9.04 23.18 -18.20
C ASP A 63 -8.41 23.89 -16.98
N ASP A 64 -8.58 23.42 -15.74
CA ASP A 64 -8.15 24.18 -14.54
C ASP A 64 -7.14 23.45 -13.63
N VAL A 65 -6.76 22.21 -13.96
CA VAL A 65 -5.91 21.39 -13.07
C VAL A 65 -4.61 20.99 -13.79
N TYR A 66 -3.49 21.59 -13.37
CA TYR A 66 -2.12 21.29 -13.84
C TYR A 66 -1.62 19.88 -13.43
N ASN A 67 -2.37 18.83 -13.78
CA ASN A 67 -2.03 17.44 -13.50
C ASN A 67 -1.53 16.75 -14.78
N VAL A 68 -0.32 17.08 -15.22
CA VAL A 68 0.33 16.45 -16.40
C VAL A 68 0.74 14.99 -16.12
N TYR A 69 0.88 14.62 -14.85
CA TYR A 69 1.36 13.30 -14.43
C TYR A 69 0.39 12.62 -13.49
N ASP A 70 0.15 11.33 -13.74
CA ASP A 70 -0.69 10.48 -12.89
C ASP A 70 -0.05 10.14 -11.53
N LYS A 71 1.22 10.47 -11.33
CA LYS A 71 1.99 10.09 -10.13
C LYS A 71 2.87 11.21 -9.65
N ALA A 72 2.88 11.42 -8.33
CA ALA A 72 3.85 12.27 -7.66
C ALA A 72 5.28 11.78 -7.92
N TRP A 73 6.21 12.72 -8.11
CA TRP A 73 7.63 12.43 -8.33
C TRP A 73 8.29 11.69 -7.15
N ARG A 74 7.74 11.83 -5.92
CA ARG A 74 8.08 11.03 -4.74
C ARG A 74 6.83 10.38 -4.17
N LYS A 75 6.89 9.06 -3.96
CA LYS A 75 5.88 8.28 -3.23
C LYS A 75 6.21 8.35 -1.74
N GLU A 76 5.66 9.34 -1.04
CA GLU A 76 5.94 9.66 0.36
C GLU A 76 5.84 8.44 1.32
N GLY A 77 5.03 7.42 0.99
CA GLY A 77 4.90 6.20 1.80
C GLY A 77 5.85 5.04 1.43
N SER A 78 6.37 4.97 0.20
CA SER A 78 7.15 3.79 -0.24
C SER A 78 8.57 3.79 0.32
N THR A 79 9.20 4.97 0.39
CA THR A 79 10.54 5.12 0.97
C THR A 79 10.47 5.27 2.48
N ALA A 80 9.44 5.91 3.04
CA ALA A 80 9.29 6.05 4.50
C ALA A 80 9.15 4.69 5.23
N ASN A 81 8.60 3.68 4.57
CA ASN A 81 8.54 2.30 5.08
C ASN A 81 9.83 1.50 4.84
N ALA A 82 10.63 1.89 3.83
CA ALA A 82 11.96 1.31 3.57
C ALA A 82 13.07 1.98 4.40
N ILE A 83 12.82 3.18 4.93
CA ILE A 83 13.64 3.82 5.94
C ILE A 83 13.38 3.08 7.26
N TYR A 84 14.43 2.51 7.83
CA TYR A 84 14.37 1.77 9.09
C TYR A 84 13.68 2.60 10.17
N ARG A 85 12.46 2.20 10.53
CA ARG A 85 11.70 2.72 11.67
C ARG A 85 11.64 1.61 12.70
N PRO A 86 12.53 1.60 13.71
CA PRO A 86 12.44 0.61 14.77
C PRO A 86 11.08 0.75 15.47
N THR A 87 10.25 -0.29 15.37
CA THR A 87 8.98 -0.35 16.07
C THR A 87 9.13 -1.36 17.19
N LYS A 88 8.81 -0.94 18.43
CA LYS A 88 9.04 -1.71 19.66
C LYS A 88 8.41 -3.11 19.66
N ASN A 89 7.46 -3.38 18.77
CA ASN A 89 6.70 -4.62 18.74
C ASN A 89 7.19 -5.61 17.68
N VAL A 90 7.81 -5.15 16.58
CA VAL A 90 8.26 -6.04 15.50
C VAL A 90 9.55 -6.77 15.88
N ASP A 91 10.42 -6.11 16.65
CA ASP A 91 11.71 -6.69 17.05
C ASP A 91 11.57 -7.68 18.23
N ARG A 92 10.42 -7.71 18.93
CA ARG A 92 10.18 -8.58 20.09
C ARG A 92 10.17 -10.06 19.70
N ASP A 93 9.54 -10.40 18.58
CA ASP A 93 9.45 -11.78 18.11
C ASP A 93 10.78 -12.28 17.53
N VAL A 94 11.62 -11.36 17.01
CA VAL A 94 12.90 -11.67 16.35
C VAL A 94 14.06 -11.77 17.35
N TYR A 95 14.11 -10.87 18.33
CA TYR A 95 15.24 -10.75 19.26
C TYR A 95 14.89 -11.07 20.72
N GLY A 96 13.62 -11.37 21.02
CA GLY A 96 13.14 -11.73 22.35
C GLY A 96 13.31 -10.62 23.39
N ASP A 97 13.09 -10.96 24.66
CA ASP A 97 13.25 -10.05 25.81
C ASP A 97 14.72 -9.66 26.08
N ASP A 98 15.67 -10.21 25.31
CA ASP A 98 17.10 -9.97 25.50
C ASP A 98 17.53 -8.57 25.05
N LEU A 99 16.81 -7.94 24.10
CA LEU A 99 17.00 -6.53 23.78
C LEU A 99 16.70 -5.62 24.98
N GLU A 100 15.63 -5.91 25.73
CA GLU A 100 15.29 -5.13 26.92
C GLU A 100 16.37 -5.27 27.99
N LYS A 101 16.88 -6.49 28.21
CA LYS A 101 18.02 -6.72 29.11
C LYS A 101 19.28 -6.00 28.65
N LEU A 102 19.58 -6.00 27.35
CA LEU A 102 20.74 -5.31 26.76
C LEU A 102 20.64 -3.78 26.91
N VAL A 103 19.46 -3.20 26.65
CA VAL A 103 19.18 -1.77 26.82
C VAL A 103 19.31 -1.34 28.29
N GLN A 104 18.91 -2.20 29.23
CA GLN A 104 19.03 -1.93 30.66
C GLN A 104 20.45 -2.10 31.20
N THR A 105 21.38 -2.66 30.43
CA THR A 105 22.77 -2.79 30.88
C THR A 105 23.55 -1.50 30.69
N ASN A 106 24.22 -1.03 31.75
CA ASN A 106 25.08 0.16 31.73
C ASN A 106 26.38 -0.02 30.90
N ARG A 107 26.50 -1.09 30.11
CA ARG A 107 27.70 -1.40 29.32
C ARG A 107 27.91 -0.46 28.14
N PHE A 108 26.88 0.28 27.74
CA PHE A 108 26.91 1.20 26.60
C PHE A 108 26.98 2.68 27.02
N GLN A 109 27.35 2.97 28.28
CA GLN A 109 27.62 4.35 28.68
C GLN A 109 29.02 4.76 28.20
N PRO A 110 29.16 5.78 27.32
CA PRO A 110 30.46 6.23 26.85
C PRO A 110 31.21 6.98 27.95
N ASP A 111 32.52 6.72 28.08
CA ASP A 111 33.41 7.39 29.05
C ASP A 111 33.58 8.90 28.77
N LYS A 112 33.38 9.31 27.52
CA LYS A 112 33.37 10.71 27.10
C LYS A 112 32.06 11.03 26.40
N GLU A 113 31.32 11.94 27.00
CA GLU A 113 30.03 12.40 26.51
C GLU A 113 30.23 13.50 25.45
N PHE A 114 29.34 13.54 24.46
CA PHE A 114 29.30 14.66 23.53
C PHE A 114 28.71 15.89 24.23
N ALA A 115 29.38 17.05 24.10
CA ALA A 115 28.91 18.31 24.68
C ALA A 115 27.49 18.64 24.19
N GLY A 116 26.55 18.88 25.12
CA GLY A 116 25.14 19.11 24.81
C GLY A 116 24.22 17.88 24.93
N THR A 117 24.73 16.74 25.41
CA THR A 117 23.89 15.56 25.68
C THR A 117 23.22 15.67 27.05
N ASP A 118 21.90 15.87 27.10
CA ASP A 118 21.09 15.72 28.32
C ASP A 118 20.43 14.33 28.37
N ARG A 119 20.67 13.58 29.45
CA ARG A 119 20.11 12.24 29.69
C ARG A 119 18.71 12.28 30.31
N GLY A 120 18.25 13.45 30.78
CA GLY A 120 16.92 13.63 31.39
C GLY A 120 15.78 13.74 30.37
N GLN A 121 16.08 14.10 29.12
CA GLN A 121 15.07 14.22 28.06
C GLN A 121 14.86 12.89 27.32
N ARG A 122 13.63 12.36 27.41
CA ARG A 122 13.16 11.27 26.54
C ARG A 122 13.12 11.78 25.11
N ARG A 123 13.90 11.16 24.22
CA ARG A 123 13.96 11.50 22.79
C ARG A 123 12.75 10.93 22.05
N ASP A 124 11.58 11.56 22.19
CA ASP A 124 10.34 11.17 21.50
C ASP A 124 10.10 11.95 20.19
N GLY A 125 11.16 12.22 19.43
CA GLY A 125 11.04 12.94 18.16
C GLY A 125 12.32 13.00 17.34
N PRO A 126 12.24 13.45 16.08
CA PRO A 126 13.41 13.68 15.24
C PRO A 126 14.37 14.67 15.92
N VAL A 127 15.68 14.49 15.66
CA VAL A 127 16.77 15.27 16.25
C VAL A 127 16.48 16.77 16.13
N GLN A 128 16.29 17.42 17.28
CA GLN A 128 16.16 18.86 17.36
C GLN A 128 17.56 19.46 17.38
N PHE A 129 17.84 20.40 16.49
CA PHE A 129 19.10 21.14 16.50
C PHE A 129 18.94 22.39 17.34
N GLU A 130 19.84 22.63 18.29
CA GLU A 130 19.92 23.91 18.97
C GLU A 130 20.34 24.98 17.95
N LYS A 131 19.47 25.97 17.73
CA LYS A 131 19.79 27.14 16.93
C LYS A 131 20.74 28.02 17.73
N GLU A 132 22.04 27.81 17.56
CA GLU A 132 23.07 28.68 18.12
C GLU A 132 22.72 30.13 17.69
N LYS A 133 22.52 31.04 18.66
CA LYS A 133 22.25 32.47 18.41
C LYS A 133 23.50 33.21 17.90
N ARG A 134 24.42 32.52 17.22
CA ARG A 134 25.43 33.18 16.40
C ARG A 134 24.70 33.72 15.18
N THR A 135 24.47 35.03 15.23
CA THR A 135 23.90 35.89 14.20
C THR A 135 23.78 35.21 12.84
N LEU A 136 22.53 34.90 12.52
CA LEU A 136 22.05 34.14 11.37
C LEU A 136 22.66 34.62 10.06
N LEU A 137 23.79 34.06 9.65
CA LEU A 137 24.43 34.33 8.35
C LEU A 137 24.86 35.80 8.17
N VAL A 138 26.01 36.00 7.53
CA VAL A 138 26.56 37.33 7.18
C VAL A 138 25.51 38.21 6.47
N TRP A 139 24.59 37.59 5.74
CA TRP A 139 23.50 38.23 5.02
C TRP A 139 22.48 38.97 5.91
N THR A 140 22.13 38.46 7.10
CA THR A 140 21.17 39.17 7.96
C THR A 140 21.80 40.39 8.62
N SER A 141 23.08 40.29 9.02
CA SER A 141 23.86 41.43 9.49
C SER A 141 23.99 42.51 8.41
N PHE A 142 24.17 42.10 7.15
CA PHE A 142 24.20 43.00 6.01
C PHE A 142 22.86 43.73 5.78
N LEU A 143 21.73 43.00 5.77
CA LEU A 143 20.41 43.60 5.62
C LEU A 143 20.02 44.51 6.81
N GLN A 144 20.38 44.14 8.03
CA GLN A 144 20.18 44.97 9.23
C GLN A 144 20.96 46.29 9.11
N ARG A 145 22.18 46.23 8.55
CA ARG A 145 23.02 47.41 8.32
C ARG A 145 22.46 48.32 7.24
N LEU A 146 21.95 47.76 6.14
CA LEU A 146 21.28 48.53 5.09
C LEU A 146 19.99 49.19 5.58
N LYS A 147 19.20 48.49 6.40
CA LYS A 147 17.99 49.06 6.98
C LYS A 147 18.30 50.25 7.88
N ARG A 148 19.32 50.16 8.73
CA ARG A 148 19.79 51.30 9.56
C ARG A 148 20.36 52.45 8.74
N ALA A 149 21.00 52.18 7.60
CA ALA A 149 21.54 53.21 6.73
C ALA A 149 20.45 53.96 5.91
N ARG A 150 19.23 53.43 5.83
CA ARG A 150 18.09 54.07 5.17
C ARG A 150 17.32 55.02 6.09
N ASP A 151 17.44 54.80 7.40
CA ASP A 151 16.74 55.56 8.44
C ASP A 151 17.57 56.75 8.97
N HIS A 152 18.73 57.02 8.34
CA HIS A 152 19.58 58.22 8.50
C HIS A 152 19.70 58.94 7.16
#